data_AF-A0A917EZL5-F1
#
_entry.id   AF-A0A917EZL5-F1
#
_cell.length_a   1.000
_cell.length_b   1.000
_cell.length_c   1.000
_cell.angle_alpha   90.00
_cell.angle_beta   90.00
_cell.angle_gamma   90.00
#
_symmetry.space_group_name_H-M   'P 1'
#
loop_
_entity.id
_entity.type
_entity.pdbx_description
1 polymer ?
#
loop_
_entity_poly.entity_id
_entity_poly.type
_entity_poly.pdbx_seq_one_letter_code
_entity_poly.pdbx_strand_id
1 'polypeptide(L)'
;MAQRHGIPSRLSEAEVVAIDADPPAWLVQSRANRTGKKPVWVQLTCTVCGYTEAVRPKKWWPAFTYLSCDDHSPAELPAEQSGYTRREIDGIGSRFVGIVDEPVGEHPEP
;
A
#
# COMPACT_ATOMS: atom_id res chain seq x y z
N MET A 1 10.96 8.32 -20.55
CA MET A 1 10.75 7.20 -21.50
C MET A 1 10.80 7.70 -22.94
N ALA A 2 9.89 8.59 -23.37
CA ALA A 2 9.89 9.16 -24.74
C ALA A 2 11.22 9.79 -25.18
N GLN A 3 11.82 10.69 -24.38
CA GLN A 3 13.13 11.29 -24.70
C GLN A 3 14.29 10.28 -24.77
N ARG A 4 14.22 9.18 -24.00
CA ARG A 4 15.24 8.10 -24.06
C ARG A 4 15.15 7.27 -25.34
N HIS A 5 14.01 7.31 -26.03
CA HIS A 5 13.77 6.63 -27.29
C HIS A 5 13.77 7.60 -28.49
N GLY A 6 14.38 8.78 -28.33
CA GLY A 6 14.59 9.74 -29.43
C GLY A 6 13.35 10.53 -29.85
N ILE A 7 12.26 10.50 -29.08
CA ILE A 7 11.05 11.28 -29.39
C ILE A 7 11.31 12.76 -29.03
N PRO A 8 11.16 13.70 -29.98
CA PRO A 8 11.34 15.13 -29.72
C PRO A 8 10.30 15.66 -28.75
N SER A 9 10.64 16.76 -28.05
CA SER A 9 9.76 17.36 -27.02
C SER A 9 8.53 18.06 -27.60
N ARG A 10 8.49 18.24 -28.93
CA ARG A 10 7.37 18.75 -29.70
C ARG A 10 7.19 17.83 -30.90
N LEU A 11 5.99 17.35 -31.10
CA LEU A 11 5.55 16.62 -32.29
C LEU A 11 4.41 17.42 -32.92
N SER A 12 4.32 17.38 -34.24
CA SER A 12 3.11 17.78 -34.95
C SER A 12 1.99 16.75 -34.73
N GLU A 13 0.75 17.17 -34.92
CA GLU A 13 -0.42 16.30 -34.79
C GLU A 13 -0.35 15.08 -35.74
N ALA A 14 0.18 15.27 -36.95
CA ALA A 14 0.38 14.20 -37.92
C ALA A 14 1.39 13.13 -37.44
N GLU A 15 2.47 13.55 -36.77
CA GLU A 15 3.47 12.63 -36.22
C GLU A 15 2.91 11.85 -35.02
N VAL A 16 2.04 12.47 -34.22
CA VAL A 16 1.34 11.78 -33.13
C VAL A 16 0.42 10.70 -33.70
N VAL A 17 -0.36 11.01 -34.74
CA VAL A 17 -1.25 10.03 -35.39
C VAL A 17 -0.46 8.87 -35.99
N ALA A 18 0.70 9.14 -36.61
CA ALA A 18 1.56 8.10 -37.17
C ALA A 18 2.12 7.16 -36.08
N ILE A 19 2.55 7.70 -34.95
CA ILE A 19 3.04 6.92 -33.80
C ILE A 19 1.90 6.13 -33.13
N ASP A 20 0.68 6.64 -33.16
CA ASP A 20 -0.49 5.93 -32.64
C ASP A 20 -0.94 4.80 -33.56
N ALA A 21 -0.83 4.98 -34.88
CA ALA A 21 -1.17 4.00 -35.90
C ALA A 21 -0.17 2.83 -35.96
N ASP A 22 1.12 3.12 -35.79
CA ASP A 22 2.19 2.11 -35.72
C ASP A 22 3.04 2.31 -34.46
N PRO A 23 2.52 1.88 -33.29
CA PRO A 23 3.18 2.16 -32.03
C PRO A 23 4.44 1.30 -31.86
N PRO A 24 5.59 1.92 -31.54
CA PRO A 24 6.80 1.16 -31.29
C PRO A 24 6.64 0.27 -30.04
N ALA A 25 7.36 -0.85 -30.01
CA ALA A 25 7.23 -1.87 -28.97
C ALA A 25 7.35 -1.31 -27.53
N TRP A 26 8.22 -0.32 -27.31
CA TRP A 26 8.35 0.34 -26.00
C TRP A 26 7.11 1.14 -25.60
N LEU A 27 6.38 1.72 -26.56
CA LEU A 27 5.14 2.46 -26.31
C LEU A 27 3.99 1.50 -26.02
N VAL A 28 3.92 0.37 -26.73
CA VAL A 28 2.97 -0.73 -26.44
C VAL A 28 3.21 -1.27 -25.03
N GLN A 29 4.47 -1.58 -24.69
CA GLN A 29 4.83 -2.03 -23.34
C GLN A 29 4.56 -0.95 -22.29
N SER A 30 4.86 0.31 -22.57
CA SER A 30 4.56 1.43 -21.66
C SER A 30 3.06 1.59 -21.44
N ARG A 31 2.22 1.36 -22.46
CA ARG A 31 0.76 1.38 -22.37
C ARG A 31 0.23 0.20 -21.56
N ALA A 32 0.76 -1.00 -21.78
CA ALA A 32 0.43 -2.18 -20.98
C ALA A 32 0.81 -1.98 -19.49
N ASN A 33 1.97 -1.36 -19.23
CA ASN A 33 2.43 -0.98 -17.89
C ASN A 33 1.64 0.20 -17.30
N ARG A 34 0.88 0.93 -18.13
CA ARG A 34 -0.03 2.01 -17.73
C ARG A 34 -1.33 1.47 -17.13
N THR A 35 -1.39 0.18 -16.84
CA THR A 35 -2.13 -0.37 -15.69
C THR A 35 -1.50 0.15 -14.39
N GLY A 36 -1.37 1.47 -14.26
CA GLY A 36 -0.89 2.10 -13.04
C GLY A 36 -1.79 1.60 -11.93
N LYS A 37 -1.24 0.75 -11.04
CA LYS A 37 -1.90 0.39 -9.80
C LYS A 37 -2.35 1.72 -9.22
N LYS A 38 -3.66 1.98 -9.24
CA LYS A 38 -4.26 3.16 -8.60
C LYS A 38 -3.52 3.31 -7.28
N PRO A 39 -3.02 4.51 -6.92
CA PRO A 39 -2.41 4.65 -5.61
C PRO A 39 -3.45 4.15 -4.61
N VAL A 40 -3.20 2.99 -4.03
CA VAL A 40 -4.12 2.31 -3.12
C VAL A 40 -3.94 3.04 -1.83
N TRP A 41 -4.49 4.25 -1.74
CA TRP A 41 -4.61 4.92 -0.47
C TRP A 41 -5.54 4.05 0.38
N VAL A 42 -5.04 3.62 1.53
CA VAL A 42 -5.85 2.95 2.54
C VAL A 42 -6.13 3.96 3.63
N GLN A 43 -7.33 3.90 4.20
CA GLN A 43 -7.68 4.70 5.36
C GLN A 43 -7.38 3.87 6.60
N LEU A 44 -6.41 4.33 7.40
CA LEU A 44 -6.21 3.83 8.76
C LEU A 44 -7.27 4.46 9.65
N THR A 45 -7.81 3.71 10.60
CA THR A 45 -8.79 4.19 11.57
C THR A 45 -8.42 3.67 12.95
N CYS A 46 -8.24 4.56 13.92
CA CYS A 46 -7.98 4.18 15.30
C CYS A 46 -9.23 3.51 15.88
N THR A 47 -9.06 2.31 16.44
CA THR A 47 -10.18 1.55 17.03
C THR A 47 -10.69 2.20 18.33
N VAL A 48 -9.86 3.01 19.01
CA VAL A 48 -10.22 3.65 20.29
C VAL A 48 -10.98 4.97 20.07
N CYS A 49 -10.38 5.94 19.37
CA CYS A 49 -10.94 7.28 19.20
C CYS A 49 -11.56 7.55 17.81
N GLY A 50 -11.38 6.65 16.84
CA GLY A 50 -11.88 6.82 15.48
C GLY A 50 -11.07 7.79 14.61
N TYR A 51 -9.92 8.29 15.06
CA TYR A 51 -9.02 9.11 14.24
C TYR A 51 -8.65 8.37 12.95
N THR A 52 -8.64 9.07 11.81
CA THR A 52 -8.35 8.46 10.52
C THR A 52 -7.20 9.12 9.78
N GLU A 53 -6.44 8.32 9.03
CA GLU A 53 -5.34 8.82 8.20
C GLU A 53 -5.29 8.06 6.87
N ALA A 54 -5.28 8.81 5.76
CA ALA A 54 -5.10 8.24 4.43
C ALA A 54 -3.62 8.06 4.12
N VAL A 55 -3.20 6.82 3.92
CA VAL A 55 -1.79 6.46 3.74
C VAL A 55 -1.60 5.52 2.56
N ARG A 56 -0.38 5.51 2.02
CA ARG A 56 0.01 4.48 1.06
C ARG A 56 0.53 3.26 1.83
N PRO A 57 -0.12 2.09 1.73
CA PRO A 57 0.31 0.89 2.42
C PRO A 57 1.67 0.45 1.90
N LYS A 58 2.53 0.05 2.82
CA LYS A 58 3.86 -0.48 2.48
C LYS A 58 3.73 -1.97 2.22
N LYS A 59 4.58 -2.49 1.33
CA LYS A 59 4.56 -3.92 0.94
C LYS A 59 4.73 -4.87 2.15
N TRP A 60 5.41 -4.42 3.20
CA TRP A 60 5.70 -5.22 4.39
C TRP A 60 4.58 -5.18 5.44
N TRP A 61 3.55 -4.34 5.28
CA TRP A 61 2.44 -4.30 6.23
C TRP A 61 1.68 -5.63 6.22
N PRO A 62 1.50 -6.26 7.38
CA PRO A 62 0.61 -7.40 7.49
C PRO A 62 -0.86 -6.97 7.46
N ALA A 63 -1.77 -7.93 7.52
CA ALA A 63 -3.16 -7.66 7.80
C ALA A 63 -3.30 -7.30 9.29
N PHE A 64 -3.68 -6.07 9.60
CA PHE A 64 -3.90 -5.63 10.98
C PHE A 64 -5.28 -6.06 11.48
N THR A 65 -5.32 -6.61 12.69
CA THR A 65 -6.56 -6.87 13.43
C THR A 65 -7.12 -5.55 13.97
N TYR A 66 -6.26 -4.71 14.54
CA TYR A 66 -6.61 -3.40 15.10
C TYR A 66 -5.55 -2.35 14.78
N LEU A 67 -5.92 -1.08 14.94
CA LEU A 67 -5.03 0.07 14.79
C LEU A 67 -5.23 1.00 15.97
N SER A 68 -4.14 1.40 16.63
CA SER A 68 -4.14 2.46 17.63
C SER A 68 -3.36 3.68 17.12
N CYS A 69 -3.80 4.89 17.46
CA CYS A 69 -2.98 6.09 17.24
C CYS A 69 -2.01 6.28 18.41
N ASP A 70 -1.03 7.16 18.27
CA ASP A 70 -0.02 7.49 19.29
C ASP A 70 -0.61 8.04 20.60
N ASP A 71 -1.78 8.67 20.54
CA ASP A 71 -2.53 9.12 21.73
C ASP A 71 -3.10 7.96 22.57
N HIS A 72 -3.19 6.74 22.02
CA HIS A 72 -3.80 5.59 22.68
C HIS A 72 -2.87 4.39 22.75
N SER A 73 -2.85 3.75 23.91
CA SER A 73 -2.09 2.52 24.10
C SER A 73 -2.80 1.34 23.41
N PRO A 74 -2.04 0.42 22.78
CA PRO A 74 -2.57 -0.87 22.35
C PRO A 74 -3.30 -1.66 23.44
N ALA A 75 -2.99 -1.39 24.72
CA ALA A 75 -3.68 -1.99 25.86
C ALA A 75 -5.13 -1.48 26.05
N GLU A 76 -5.51 -0.34 25.43
CA GLU A 76 -6.88 0.17 25.43
C GLU A 76 -7.77 -0.51 24.38
N LEU A 77 -7.17 -1.32 23.50
CA LEU A 77 -7.90 -2.09 22.50
C LEU A 77 -8.61 -3.29 23.16
N PRO A 78 -9.62 -3.87 22.47
CA PRO A 78 -10.23 -5.11 22.92
C PRO A 78 -9.18 -6.16 23.27
N ALA A 79 -9.39 -6.90 24.36
CA ALA A 79 -8.49 -7.96 24.79
C ALA A 79 -8.29 -9.00 23.69
N GLU A 80 -7.08 -9.55 23.61
CA GLU A 80 -6.78 -10.65 22.69
C GLU A 80 -7.72 -11.82 22.93
N GLN A 81 -8.12 -12.47 21.85
CA GLN A 81 -8.93 -13.67 21.93
C GLN A 81 -8.10 -14.81 22.56
N SER A 82 -8.69 -15.58 23.47
CA SER A 82 -8.01 -16.73 24.09
C SER A 82 -7.46 -17.68 23.01
N GLY A 83 -6.17 -18.02 23.11
CA GLY A 83 -5.48 -18.82 22.10
C GLY A 83 -4.93 -18.02 20.92
N TYR A 84 -4.87 -16.69 21.01
CA TYR A 84 -4.14 -15.81 20.09
C TYR A 84 -3.01 -15.08 20.83
N THR A 85 -1.92 -14.80 20.12
CA THR A 85 -0.83 -13.95 20.59
C THR A 85 -0.90 -12.60 19.88
N ARG A 86 -0.79 -11.53 20.66
CA ARG A 86 -0.83 -10.15 20.16
C ARG A 86 0.57 -9.66 19.84
N ARG A 87 0.74 -9.10 18.65
CA ARG A 87 1.97 -8.43 18.22
C ARG A 87 1.70 -7.01 17.81
N GLU A 88 2.53 -6.11 18.33
CA GLU A 88 2.51 -4.69 18.03
C GLU A 88 3.53 -4.38 16.93
N ILE A 89 3.14 -3.55 15.98
CA ILE A 89 3.94 -3.17 14.81
C ILE A 89 3.94 -1.66 14.68
N ASP A 90 5.10 -1.06 14.94
CA ASP A 90 5.31 0.37 14.78
C ASP A 90 5.51 0.81 13.33
N GLY A 91 5.48 2.12 13.10
CA GLY A 91 5.79 2.71 11.79
C GLY A 91 4.69 2.56 10.75
N ILE A 92 3.45 2.40 11.22
CA ILE A 92 2.24 2.40 10.41
C ILE A 92 1.74 3.84 10.28
N GLY A 93 1.53 4.30 9.05
CA GLY A 93 1.22 5.71 8.79
C GLY A 93 2.22 6.69 9.40
N SER A 94 1.72 7.85 9.83
CA SER A 94 2.51 8.87 10.53
C SER A 94 2.57 8.67 12.04
N ARG A 95 1.51 8.11 12.63
CA ARG A 95 1.34 7.99 14.09
C ARG A 95 0.45 6.81 14.50
N PHE A 96 0.47 5.72 13.75
CA PHE A 96 -0.28 4.50 14.07
C PHE A 96 0.62 3.35 14.50
N VAL A 97 0.11 2.53 15.42
CA VAL A 97 0.60 1.21 15.77
C VAL A 97 -0.40 0.18 15.27
N GLY A 98 0.10 -0.78 14.47
CA GLY A 98 -0.68 -1.89 13.96
C GLY A 98 -0.66 -3.07 14.93
N ILE A 99 -1.82 -3.66 15.19
CA ILE A 99 -1.95 -4.84 16.05
C ILE A 99 -2.32 -6.03 15.21
N VAL A 100 -1.59 -7.12 15.39
CA VAL A 100 -1.87 -8.40 14.75
C VAL A 100 -2.08 -9.43 15.83
N ASP A 101 -3.29 -9.99 15.86
CA ASP A 101 -3.60 -11.14 16.70
C ASP A 101 -3.42 -12.40 15.83
N GLU A 102 -2.39 -13.18 16.11
CA GLU A 102 -2.08 -14.44 15.41
C GLU A 102 -2.49 -15.62 16.28
N PRO A 103 -3.13 -16.69 15.75
CA PRO A 103 -3.47 -17.84 16.56
C PRO A 103 -2.18 -18.45 17.15
N VAL A 104 -2.22 -18.82 18.42
CA VAL A 104 -1.18 -19.60 19.10
C VAL A 104 -1.23 -21.02 18.53
N GLY A 105 -0.69 -21.18 17.33
CA GLY A 105 -0.57 -22.46 16.64
C GLY A 105 0.77 -23.10 17.00
N GLU A 106 0.72 -24.06 17.92
CA GLU A 106 1.58 -25.25 18.01
C GLU A 106 3.03 -25.06 17.55
N HIS A 107 3.87 -24.50 18.43
CA HIS A 107 5.30 -24.81 18.37
C HIS A 107 5.47 -26.29 18.73
N PRO A 108 5.95 -27.20 17.86
CA PRO A 108 6.59 -28.39 18.38
C PRO A 108 7.79 -27.91 19.21
N GLU A 109 7.83 -28.30 20.48
CA GLU A 109 8.98 -28.10 21.36
C GLU A 109 10.29 -28.55 20.67
N PRO A 110 11.42 -27.87 20.94
CA PRO A 110 12.70 -28.12 20.27
C PRO A 110 13.25 -29.54 20.46
#